data_AF-A0A0C9WBG5-F1
#
_entry.id   AF-A0A0C9WBG5-F1
#
_cell.length_a   1.000
_cell.length_b   1.000
_cell.length_c   1.000
_cell.angle_alpha   90.00
_cell.angle_beta   90.00
_cell.angle_gamma   90.00
#
_symmetry.space_group_name_H-M   'P 1'
#
loop_
_entity.id
_entity.type
_entity.pdbx_description
1 polymer ?
#
loop_
_entity_poly.entity_id
_entity_poly.type
_entity_poly.pdbx_seq_one_letter_code
_entity_poly.pdbx_strand_id
1 'polypeptide(L)'
;MSNDIQKADQIAHRFYTKLCLVVSNARTTAEPRSQGKVDKWFNLETPDSDVFRDNLRVYRAVSSSPSPPPFELQVLLSIPELTTNQVLVYLAPDSSRVRIDPTPQHILLENWLLNFTPSFPETRYDDEPGDVAPSTIYKHGIPLFRSLFSLLRILPSWKLFKKLRRRMSGPYRNGNLSIQLRIKGLDDGLTDILNFGKYPTLRSKP
;
A
#
# COMPACT_ATOMS: atom_id res chain seq x y z
N MET A 1 17.36 -21.02 19.44
CA MET A 1 17.37 -21.13 17.96
C MET A 1 15.96 -21.34 17.38
N SER A 2 15.28 -22.49 17.52
CA SER A 2 13.93 -22.68 16.93
C SER A 2 12.86 -21.67 17.40
N ASN A 3 12.83 -21.35 18.71
CA ASN A 3 11.90 -20.35 19.26
C ASN A 3 12.22 -18.92 18.78
N ASP A 4 13.49 -18.57 18.62
CA ASP A 4 13.92 -17.24 18.19
C ASP A 4 13.57 -17.00 16.72
N ILE A 5 13.72 -18.03 15.88
CA ILE A 5 13.29 -18.00 14.47
C ILE A 5 11.76 -17.82 14.39
N GLN A 6 10.98 -18.57 15.18
CA GLN A 6 9.52 -18.40 15.22
C GLN A 6 9.10 -16.98 15.66
N LYS A 7 9.80 -16.39 16.64
CA LYS A 7 9.57 -15.01 17.06
C LYS A 7 9.97 -14.01 15.96
N ALA A 8 11.09 -14.23 15.29
CA ALA A 8 11.54 -13.40 14.19
C ALA A 8 10.52 -13.43 13.03
N ASP A 9 10.02 -14.61 12.66
CA ASP A 9 8.97 -14.79 11.66
C ASP A 9 7.66 -14.10 12.06
N GLN A 10 7.26 -14.21 13.34
CA GLN A 10 6.10 -13.48 13.85
C GLN A 10 6.28 -11.96 13.70
N ILE A 11 7.44 -11.44 14.06
CA ILE A 11 7.75 -10.01 13.92
C ILE A 11 7.76 -9.62 12.44
N ALA A 12 8.43 -10.38 11.58
CA ALA A 12 8.45 -10.14 10.14
C ALA A 12 7.04 -10.10 9.55
N HIS A 13 6.20 -11.08 9.86
CA HIS A 13 4.80 -11.09 9.44
C HIS A 13 4.03 -9.84 9.91
N ARG A 14 4.36 -9.31 11.09
CA ARG A 14 3.79 -8.06 11.61
C ARG A 14 4.27 -6.82 10.85
N PHE A 15 5.47 -6.82 10.25
CA PHE A 15 5.88 -5.72 9.36
C PHE A 15 4.97 -5.64 8.14
N TYR A 16 4.71 -6.77 7.46
CA TYR A 16 3.78 -6.80 6.31
C TYR A 16 2.37 -6.34 6.70
N THR A 17 1.84 -6.90 7.80
CA THR A 17 0.51 -6.55 8.29
C THR A 17 0.42 -5.08 8.66
N LYS A 18 1.38 -4.56 9.43
CA LYS A 18 1.38 -3.18 9.89
C LYS A 18 1.54 -2.19 8.74
N LEU A 19 2.33 -2.51 7.71
CA LEU A 19 2.43 -1.71 6.48
C LEU A 19 1.05 -1.54 5.83
N CYS A 20 0.30 -2.63 5.62
CA CYS A 20 -1.06 -2.56 5.08
C CYS A 20 -1.98 -1.68 5.92
N LEU A 21 -1.96 -1.85 7.26
CA LEU A 21 -2.85 -1.09 8.15
C LEU A 21 -2.53 0.41 8.14
N VAL A 22 -1.25 0.79 8.21
CA VAL A 22 -0.84 2.20 8.24
C VAL A 22 -1.13 2.88 6.90
N VAL A 23 -0.84 2.21 5.77
CA VAL A 23 -1.14 2.76 4.43
C VAL A 23 -2.66 2.85 4.22
N SER A 24 -3.43 1.82 4.59
CA SER A 24 -4.90 1.82 4.49
C SER A 24 -5.50 2.97 5.30
N ASN A 25 -5.08 3.14 6.55
CA ASN A 25 -5.55 4.24 7.40
C ASN A 25 -5.24 5.63 6.82
N ALA A 26 -4.17 5.75 6.03
CA ALA A 26 -3.77 7.02 5.42
C ALA A 26 -4.36 7.27 4.02
N ARG A 27 -5.03 6.28 3.41
CA ARG A 27 -5.41 6.33 1.98
C ARG A 27 -6.85 5.90 1.70
N THR A 28 -7.38 4.93 2.43
CA THR A 28 -8.70 4.37 2.16
C THR A 28 -9.80 5.41 2.39
N THR A 29 -10.53 5.76 1.33
CA THR A 29 -11.63 6.73 1.41
C THR A 29 -12.98 6.12 1.79
N ALA A 30 -13.08 4.78 1.78
CA ALA A 30 -14.28 4.08 2.24
C ALA A 30 -14.47 4.25 3.74
N GLU A 31 -15.71 4.45 4.17
CA GLU A 31 -16.04 4.55 5.60
C GLU A 31 -15.75 3.21 6.30
N PRO A 32 -15.09 3.22 7.48
CA PRO A 32 -14.88 2.00 8.25
C PRO A 32 -16.24 1.39 8.62
N ARG A 33 -16.45 0.12 8.24
CA ARG A 33 -17.74 -0.59 8.42
C ARG A 33 -18.10 -0.86 9.89
N SER A 34 -17.20 -0.61 10.85
CA SER A 34 -17.48 -0.70 12.28
C SER A 34 -16.44 0.09 13.10
N GLN A 35 -16.76 0.44 14.35
CA GLN A 35 -15.77 0.83 15.36
C GLN A 35 -14.91 -0.42 15.68
N GLY A 36 -13.96 -0.69 14.80
CA GLY A 36 -13.23 -1.94 14.75
C GLY A 36 -12.18 -2.06 15.83
N LYS A 37 -11.76 -3.31 16.04
CA LYS A 37 -10.56 -3.68 16.79
C LYS A 37 -9.37 -2.80 16.38
N VAL A 38 -8.46 -2.55 17.32
CA VAL A 38 -7.25 -1.75 17.10
C VAL A 38 -6.02 -2.66 17.15
N ASP A 39 -5.10 -2.47 16.20
CA ASP A 39 -3.77 -3.06 16.24
C ASP A 39 -2.80 -2.12 16.97
N LYS A 40 -2.08 -2.66 17.95
CA LYS A 40 -1.12 -1.91 18.79
C LYS A 40 0.34 -2.29 18.57
N TRP A 41 0.65 -3.09 17.54
CA TRP A 41 2.02 -3.49 17.24
C TRP A 41 2.91 -2.30 16.95
N PHE A 42 4.19 -2.41 17.34
CA PHE A 42 5.21 -1.37 17.18
C PHE A 42 4.87 -0.04 17.86
N ASN A 43 4.08 -0.09 18.95
CA ASN A 43 3.68 1.06 19.76
C ASN A 43 3.03 2.19 18.92
N LEU A 44 2.21 1.78 17.95
CA LEU A 44 1.41 2.67 17.12
C LEU A 44 0.00 2.10 17.03
N GLU A 45 -1.01 2.85 17.48
CA GLU A 45 -2.40 2.41 17.37
C GLU A 45 -2.94 2.70 15.97
N THR A 46 -3.48 1.67 15.31
CA THR A 46 -4.11 1.79 13.99
C THR A 46 -5.39 0.95 13.95
N PRO A 47 -6.45 1.39 13.24
CA PRO A 47 -7.60 0.54 12.97
C PRO A 47 -7.15 -0.81 12.39
N ASP A 48 -7.62 -1.90 12.98
CA ASP A 48 -7.35 -3.26 12.49
C ASP A 48 -8.23 -3.55 11.28
N SER A 49 -7.79 -4.46 10.42
CA SER A 49 -8.51 -4.87 9.22
C SER A 49 -8.06 -6.26 8.80
N ASP A 50 -9.02 -7.12 8.51
CA ASP A 50 -8.81 -8.48 8.05
C ASP A 50 -8.77 -8.61 6.52
N VAL A 51 -8.98 -7.51 5.78
CA VAL A 51 -9.06 -7.48 4.31
C VAL A 51 -7.87 -8.16 3.63
N PHE A 52 -6.66 -7.99 4.17
CA PHE A 52 -5.43 -8.53 3.57
C PHE A 52 -4.92 -9.81 4.24
N ARG A 53 -5.66 -10.35 5.23
CA ARG A 53 -5.17 -11.44 6.07
C ARG A 53 -4.79 -12.68 5.25
N ASP A 54 -5.58 -13.01 4.24
CA ASP A 54 -5.36 -14.17 3.39
C ASP A 54 -4.20 -13.97 2.42
N ASN A 55 -4.08 -12.79 1.83
CA ASN A 55 -2.94 -12.42 0.97
C ASN A 55 -1.61 -12.47 1.74
N LEU A 56 -1.63 -12.17 3.04
CA LEU A 56 -0.43 -12.14 3.86
C LEU A 56 -0.01 -13.51 4.41
N ARG A 57 -0.79 -14.58 4.21
CA ARG A 57 -0.47 -15.93 4.74
C ARG A 57 0.88 -16.45 4.24
N VAL A 58 1.26 -16.16 3.00
CA VAL A 58 2.54 -16.57 2.40
C VAL A 58 3.75 -16.00 3.13
N TYR A 59 3.59 -14.89 3.86
CA TYR A 59 4.66 -14.22 4.63
C TYR A 59 4.67 -14.59 6.11
N ARG A 60 3.97 -15.66 6.53
CA ARG A 60 3.92 -16.05 7.96
C ARG A 60 5.22 -16.70 8.44
N ALA A 61 5.92 -17.39 7.56
CA ALA A 61 7.17 -18.11 7.84
C ALA A 61 8.19 -17.79 6.76
N VAL A 62 8.63 -16.53 6.70
CA VAL A 62 9.54 -16.04 5.65
C VAL A 62 10.91 -16.70 5.73
N SER A 63 11.34 -17.12 6.93
CA SER A 63 12.59 -17.84 7.15
C SER A 63 12.65 -19.21 6.45
N SER A 64 11.49 -19.85 6.24
CA SER A 64 11.38 -21.16 5.60
C SER A 64 11.35 -21.10 4.07
N SER A 65 11.27 -19.91 3.49
CA SER A 65 11.23 -19.72 2.03
C SER A 65 12.61 -19.29 1.53
N PRO A 66 13.20 -19.98 0.53
CA PRO A 66 14.51 -19.60 -0.02
C PRO A 66 14.50 -18.23 -0.69
N SER A 67 13.34 -17.78 -1.17
CA SER A 67 13.11 -16.43 -1.68
C SER A 67 11.62 -16.11 -1.57
N PRO A 68 11.14 -15.56 -0.44
CA PRO A 68 9.75 -15.12 -0.35
C PRO A 68 9.47 -14.09 -1.44
N PRO A 69 8.27 -14.12 -2.07
CA PRO A 69 7.96 -13.21 -3.15
C PRO A 69 8.04 -11.74 -2.68
N PRO A 70 8.37 -10.78 -3.55
CA PRO A 70 8.31 -9.37 -3.18
C PRO A 70 6.86 -8.99 -2.82
N PHE A 71 6.68 -8.31 -1.69
CA PHE A 71 5.38 -7.78 -1.31
C PHE A 71 5.18 -6.40 -1.94
N GLU A 72 4.19 -6.29 -2.83
CA GLU A 72 3.84 -5.03 -3.50
C GLU A 72 2.43 -4.59 -3.11
N LEU A 73 2.34 -3.51 -2.32
CA LEU A 73 1.08 -2.85 -1.95
C LEU A 73 0.87 -1.60 -2.79
N GLN A 74 -0.16 -1.62 -3.63
CA GLN A 74 -0.51 -0.53 -4.52
C GLN A 74 -1.63 0.32 -3.93
N VAL A 75 -1.49 1.64 -4.08
CA VAL A 75 -2.55 2.62 -3.80
C VAL A 75 -3.10 3.09 -5.13
N LEU A 76 -4.39 2.84 -5.36
CA LEU A 76 -5.07 3.08 -6.62
C LEU A 76 -6.14 4.16 -6.46
N LEU A 77 -6.20 5.10 -7.39
CA LEU A 77 -7.36 5.96 -7.59
C LEU A 77 -8.37 5.21 -8.45
N SER A 78 -9.54 4.90 -7.90
CA SER A 78 -10.64 4.27 -8.62
C SER A 78 -11.46 5.34 -9.33
N ILE A 79 -11.64 5.14 -10.63
CA ILE A 79 -12.45 5.99 -11.49
C ILE A 79 -13.86 5.38 -11.58
N PRO A 80 -14.92 6.11 -11.20
CA PRO A 80 -16.28 5.63 -11.36
C PRO A 80 -16.63 5.56 -12.86
N GLU A 81 -17.67 4.80 -13.18
CA GLU A 81 -18.25 4.85 -14.52
C GLU A 81 -18.71 6.28 -14.83
N LEU A 82 -18.14 6.87 -15.88
CA LEU A 82 -18.41 8.25 -16.25
C LEU A 82 -19.63 8.30 -17.17
N THR A 83 -20.56 9.22 -16.88
CA THR A 83 -21.65 9.53 -17.81
C THR A 83 -21.12 10.20 -19.09
N THR A 84 -21.93 10.25 -20.14
CA THR A 84 -21.56 10.85 -21.45
C THR A 84 -21.08 12.31 -21.38
N ASN A 85 -21.45 13.04 -20.33
CA ASN A 85 -21.07 14.43 -20.10
C ASN A 85 -19.88 14.59 -19.13
N GLN A 86 -19.27 13.49 -18.69
CA GLN A 86 -18.14 13.49 -17.75
C GLN A 86 -16.89 12.97 -18.43
N VAL A 87 -15.76 13.61 -18.12
CA VAL A 87 -14.48 13.30 -18.76
C VAL A 87 -13.38 13.35 -17.70
N LEU A 88 -12.47 12.39 -17.72
CA LEU A 88 -11.32 12.38 -16.83
C LEU A 88 -10.21 13.28 -17.39
N VAL A 89 -9.69 14.17 -16.55
CA VAL A 89 -8.70 15.17 -16.95
C VAL A 89 -7.57 15.22 -15.93
N TYR A 90 -6.33 15.17 -16.43
CA TYR A 90 -5.13 15.54 -15.69
C TYR A 90 -4.90 17.05 -15.78
N LEU A 91 -4.73 17.71 -14.64
CA LEU A 91 -4.31 19.10 -14.57
C LEU A 91 -2.78 19.12 -14.42
N ALA A 92 -2.10 19.53 -15.48
CA ALA A 92 -0.65 19.63 -15.49
C ALA A 92 -0.16 20.85 -14.67
N PRO A 93 1.13 20.89 -14.27
CA PRO A 93 1.67 21.99 -13.46
C PRO A 93 1.58 23.37 -14.13
N ASP A 94 1.54 23.40 -15.46
CA ASP A 94 1.33 24.61 -16.28
C ASP A 94 -0.14 25.04 -16.35
N SER A 95 -1.02 24.42 -15.56
CA SER A 95 -2.48 24.61 -15.57
C SER A 95 -3.18 24.13 -16.84
N SER A 96 -2.49 23.45 -17.75
CA SER A 96 -3.12 22.82 -18.91
C SER A 96 -3.96 21.61 -18.48
N ARG A 97 -5.03 21.36 -19.23
CA ARG A 97 -5.98 20.28 -18.98
C ARG A 97 -5.83 19.22 -20.06
N VAL A 98 -5.27 18.07 -19.69
CA VAL A 98 -5.06 16.95 -20.59
C VAL A 98 -6.14 15.90 -20.34
N ARG A 99 -6.96 15.62 -21.35
CA ARG A 99 -7.94 14.53 -21.28
C ARG A 99 -7.21 13.19 -21.19
N ILE A 100 -7.65 12.34 -20.28
CA ILE A 100 -7.18 10.95 -20.18
C ILE A 100 -8.14 10.09 -21.00
N ASP A 101 -7.66 9.55 -22.13
CA ASP A 101 -8.41 8.68 -23.04
C ASP A 101 -7.52 7.52 -23.52
N PRO A 102 -7.99 6.25 -23.49
CA PRO A 102 -9.24 5.81 -22.85
C PRO A 102 -9.25 6.12 -21.34
N THR A 103 -10.43 6.29 -20.75
CA THR A 103 -10.56 6.50 -19.31
C THR A 103 -10.26 5.18 -18.58
N PRO A 104 -9.17 5.10 -17.79
CA PRO A 104 -8.81 3.89 -17.09
C PRO A 104 -9.79 3.64 -15.94
N GLN A 105 -10.00 2.38 -15.56
CA GLN A 105 -10.73 2.06 -14.32
C GLN A 105 -9.93 2.48 -13.08
N HIS A 106 -8.60 2.37 -13.13
CA HIS A 106 -7.73 2.67 -12.00
C HIS A 106 -6.47 3.43 -12.43
N ILE A 107 -6.01 4.35 -11.58
CA ILE A 107 -4.71 5.02 -11.75
C ILE A 107 -3.83 4.68 -10.55
N LEU A 108 -2.62 4.19 -10.82
CA LEU A 108 -1.63 3.91 -9.79
C LEU A 108 -1.08 5.22 -9.20
N LEU A 109 -1.27 5.42 -7.89
CA LEU A 109 -0.77 6.59 -7.16
C LEU A 109 0.54 6.30 -6.42
N GLU A 110 0.64 5.14 -5.77
CA GLU A 110 1.80 4.72 -4.99
C GLU A 110 2.02 3.21 -5.14
N ASN A 111 3.28 2.77 -5.15
CA ASN A 111 3.65 1.36 -5.05
C ASN A 111 4.63 1.18 -3.88
N TRP A 112 4.22 0.44 -2.85
CA TRP A 112 5.02 0.16 -1.67
C TRP A 112 5.59 -1.25 -1.77
N LEU A 113 6.91 -1.34 -1.88
CA LEU A 113 7.64 -2.59 -2.01
C LEU A 113 8.28 -2.97 -0.67
N LEU A 114 7.99 -4.16 -0.16
CA LEU A 114 8.65 -4.74 1.00
C LEU A 114 9.31 -6.05 0.60
N ASN A 115 10.64 -6.03 0.55
CA ASN A 115 11.46 -7.18 0.19
C ASN A 115 12.11 -7.77 1.44
N PHE A 116 12.07 -9.08 1.56
CA PHE A 116 12.89 -9.82 2.50
C PHE A 116 14.12 -10.33 1.74
N THR A 117 15.30 -9.92 2.18
CA THR A 117 16.57 -10.34 1.57
C THR A 117 17.25 -11.31 2.55
N PRO A 118 17.33 -12.61 2.25
CA PRO A 118 18.06 -13.54 3.08
C PRO A 118 19.57 -13.25 3.02
N SER A 119 20.23 -13.23 4.17
CA SER A 119 21.70 -13.15 4.21
C SER A 119 22.29 -14.51 3.85
N PHE A 120 22.98 -14.60 2.71
CA PHE A 120 23.64 -15.84 2.29
C PHE A 120 24.99 -16.00 3.01
N PRO A 121 25.41 -17.25 3.34
CA PRO A 121 26.69 -17.51 3.97
C PRO A 121 27.89 -16.97 3.17
N GLU A 122 27.79 -16.95 1.84
CA GLU A 122 28.85 -16.46 0.94
C GLU A 122 29.07 -14.95 1.01
N THR A 123 28.10 -14.20 1.56
CA THR A 123 28.17 -12.74 1.73
C THR A 123 28.49 -12.31 3.16
N ARG A 124 28.64 -13.26 4.10
CA ARG A 124 29.04 -12.94 5.48
C ARG A 124 30.55 -12.68 5.50
N TYR A 125 30.94 -11.44 5.74
CA TYR A 125 32.30 -11.12 6.17
C TYR A 125 32.47 -11.60 7.62
N ASP A 126 33.67 -12.07 8.02
CA ASP A 126 33.95 -12.56 9.37
C ASP A 126 33.67 -11.52 10.49
N ASP A 127 33.54 -10.24 10.14
CA ASP A 127 33.22 -9.11 11.03
C ASP A 127 31.71 -8.77 11.13
N GLU A 128 30.81 -9.55 10.50
CA GLU A 128 29.37 -9.29 10.60
C GLU A 128 28.85 -9.49 12.04
N PRO A 129 28.12 -8.52 12.62
CA PRO A 129 27.54 -8.66 13.95
C PRO A 129 26.64 -9.89 13.98
N GLY A 130 26.79 -10.71 15.03
CA GLY A 130 25.99 -11.93 15.21
C GLY A 130 24.49 -11.69 15.16
N ASP A 131 23.72 -12.77 14.97
CA ASP A 131 22.27 -12.72 14.76
C ASP A 131 21.55 -11.75 15.72
N VAL A 132 20.84 -10.77 15.14
CA VAL A 132 20.13 -9.75 15.91
C VAL A 132 18.96 -10.40 16.66
N ALA A 133 18.93 -10.22 17.98
CA ALA A 133 17.85 -10.75 18.80
C ALA A 133 16.46 -10.23 18.34
N PRO A 134 15.41 -11.07 18.31
CA PRO A 134 14.07 -10.66 17.87
C PRO A 134 13.52 -9.43 18.61
N SER A 135 13.84 -9.28 19.90
CA SER A 135 13.47 -8.10 20.70
C SER A 135 14.06 -6.80 20.16
N THR A 136 15.28 -6.84 19.65
CA THR A 136 15.96 -5.71 19.00
C THR A 136 15.32 -5.38 17.65
N ILE A 137 14.98 -6.41 16.85
CA ILE A 137 14.25 -6.23 15.59
C ILE A 137 12.90 -5.53 15.82
N TYR A 138 12.13 -5.97 16.84
CA TYR A 138 10.88 -5.31 17.22
C TYR A 138 11.10 -3.84 17.60
N LYS A 139 12.14 -3.55 18.41
CA LYS A 139 12.49 -2.18 18.80
C LYS A 139 12.83 -1.30 17.60
N HIS A 140 13.51 -1.83 16.58
CA HIS A 140 13.77 -1.10 15.33
C HIS A 140 12.49 -0.85 14.50
N GLY A 141 11.51 -1.75 14.57
CA GLY A 141 10.20 -1.54 13.94
C GLY A 141 9.44 -0.32 14.47
N ILE A 142 9.63 0.04 15.75
CA ILE A 142 8.93 1.18 16.38
C ILE A 142 9.22 2.52 15.67
N PRO A 143 10.48 3.01 15.60
CA PRO A 143 10.78 4.24 14.89
C PRO A 143 10.48 4.14 13.40
N LEU A 144 10.67 2.97 12.76
CA LEU A 144 10.32 2.77 11.35
C LEU A 144 8.84 3.07 11.08
N PHE A 145 7.91 2.48 11.85
CA PHE A 145 6.49 2.69 11.63
C PHE A 145 6.02 4.11 12.01
N ARG A 146 6.68 4.77 12.96
CA ARG A 146 6.43 6.20 13.23
C ARG A 146 6.89 7.09 12.08
N SER A 147 8.06 6.82 11.52
CA SER A 147 8.56 7.53 10.34
C SER A 147 7.64 7.29 9.13
N LEU A 148 7.20 6.06 8.89
CA LEU A 148 6.26 5.72 7.82
C LEU A 148 4.92 6.43 7.99
N PHE A 149 4.36 6.43 9.21
CA PHE A 149 3.10 7.11 9.52
C PHE A 149 3.18 8.62 9.24
N SER A 150 4.32 9.24 9.51
CA SER A 150 4.60 10.64 9.21
C SER A 150 4.78 10.87 7.71
N LEU A 151 5.58 10.03 7.04
CA LEU A 151 5.82 10.08 5.59
C LEU A 151 4.50 10.04 4.81
N LEU A 152 3.59 9.14 5.19
CA LEU A 152 2.29 9.00 4.54
C LEU A 152 1.45 10.28 4.59
N ARG A 153 1.70 11.22 5.50
CA ARG A 153 0.97 12.50 5.63
C ARG A 153 1.60 13.65 4.86
N ILE A 154 2.80 13.48 4.32
CA ILE A 154 3.47 14.51 3.51
C ILE A 154 3.45 14.17 2.01
N LEU A 155 3.26 12.89 1.65
CA LEU A 155 3.15 12.47 0.25
C LEU A 155 1.94 13.10 -0.47
N PRO A 156 2.01 13.33 -1.79
CA PRO A 156 0.94 13.97 -2.57
C PRO A 156 -0.43 13.30 -2.43
N SER A 157 -0.47 11.97 -2.35
CA SER A 157 -1.72 11.21 -2.22
C SER A 157 -2.48 11.53 -0.93
N TRP A 158 -1.81 12.02 0.12
CA TRP A 158 -2.50 12.51 1.32
C TRP A 158 -3.35 13.75 1.04
N LYS A 159 -2.86 14.66 0.20
CA LYS A 159 -3.62 15.85 -0.22
C LYS A 159 -4.85 15.42 -1.02
N LEU A 160 -4.68 14.44 -1.93
CA LEU A 160 -5.77 13.86 -2.70
C LEU A 160 -6.80 13.17 -1.80
N PHE A 161 -6.36 12.28 -0.92
CA PHE A 161 -7.20 11.62 0.08
C PHE A 161 -8.06 12.61 0.88
N LYS A 162 -7.45 13.66 1.44
CA LYS A 162 -8.18 14.70 2.18
C LYS A 162 -9.22 15.41 1.31
N LYS A 163 -8.89 15.70 0.05
CA LYS A 163 -9.80 16.35 -0.91
C LYS A 163 -10.99 15.45 -1.24
N LEU A 164 -10.76 14.17 -1.47
CA LEU A 164 -11.81 13.19 -1.77
C LEU A 164 -12.72 12.97 -0.55
N ARG A 165 -12.14 12.77 0.64
CA ARG A 165 -12.90 12.55 1.88
C ARG A 165 -13.83 13.73 2.20
N ARG A 166 -13.40 14.97 2.00
CA ARG A 166 -14.25 16.17 2.17
C ARG A 166 -15.44 16.21 1.19
N ARG A 167 -15.26 15.70 -0.03
CA ARG A 167 -16.29 15.69 -1.08
C ARG A 167 -17.29 14.54 -0.91
N MET A 168 -16.86 13.45 -0.27
CA MET A 168 -17.68 12.25 -0.02
C MET A 168 -18.84 12.48 0.97
N SER A 169 -18.83 13.58 1.74
CA SER A 169 -19.89 13.95 2.68
C SER A 169 -21.16 14.54 2.02
N GLY A 170 -21.17 14.76 0.70
CA GLY A 170 -22.35 15.21 -0.03
C GLY A 170 -23.33 14.08 -0.40
N PRO A 171 -24.60 14.40 -0.72
CA PRO A 171 -25.66 13.41 -1.01
C PRO A 171 -25.43 12.53 -2.26
N TYR A 172 -24.45 12.87 -3.11
CA TYR A 172 -24.11 12.10 -4.31
C TYR A 172 -22.85 11.25 -4.08
N ARG A 173 -22.99 10.09 -3.44
CA ARG A 173 -21.88 9.16 -3.13
C ARG A 173 -21.47 8.27 -4.30
N ASN A 174 -22.39 7.94 -5.21
CA ASN A 174 -22.22 6.86 -6.21
C ASN A 174 -21.49 7.24 -7.51
N GLY A 175 -20.80 8.39 -7.57
CA GLY A 175 -20.12 8.85 -8.79
C GLY A 175 -18.81 9.58 -8.54
N ASN A 176 -18.20 9.38 -7.37
CA ASN A 176 -16.99 10.08 -6.98
C ASN A 176 -15.75 9.19 -7.09
N LEU A 177 -14.63 9.83 -7.44
CA LEU A 177 -13.30 9.22 -7.32
C LEU A 177 -13.07 8.74 -5.89
N SER A 178 -12.48 7.56 -5.75
CA SER A 178 -12.13 6.97 -4.45
C SER A 178 -10.71 6.40 -4.48
N ILE A 179 -10.13 6.17 -3.30
CA ILE A 179 -8.82 5.53 -3.19
C ILE A 179 -9.00 4.17 -2.52
N GLN A 180 -8.43 3.14 -3.15
CA GLN A 180 -8.41 1.77 -2.65
C GLN A 180 -6.99 1.20 -2.68
N LEU A 181 -6.79 0.13 -1.93
CA LEU A 181 -5.51 -0.59 -1.83
C LEU A 181 -5.64 -1.96 -2.48
N ARG A 182 -4.56 -2.41 -3.11
CA ARG A 182 -4.45 -3.73 -3.74
C ARG A 182 -3.09 -4.35 -3.42
N ILE A 183 -3.03 -5.65 -3.17
CA ILE A 183 -1.77 -6.40 -3.17
C ILE A 183 -1.58 -6.98 -4.58
N LYS A 184 -0.50 -6.58 -5.24
CA LYS A 184 -0.21 -6.99 -6.63
C LYS A 184 0.11 -8.49 -6.68
N GLY A 185 -0.35 -9.18 -7.73
CA GLY A 185 -0.12 -10.61 -7.96
C GLY A 185 -1.08 -11.57 -7.25
N LEU A 186 -1.90 -11.08 -6.31
CA LEU A 186 -2.90 -11.90 -5.58
C LEU A 186 -4.35 -11.45 -5.81
N ASP A 187 -4.55 -10.22 -6.30
CA ASP A 187 -5.86 -9.63 -6.54
C ASP A 187 -6.07 -9.43 -8.05
N ASP A 188 -6.12 -10.52 -8.82
CA ASP A 188 -6.04 -10.50 -10.30
C ASP A 188 -7.30 -9.96 -10.99
N GLY A 189 -8.33 -9.60 -10.22
CA GLY A 189 -9.62 -9.11 -10.75
C GLY A 189 -9.61 -7.64 -11.20
N LEU A 190 -8.65 -6.83 -10.74
CA LEU A 190 -8.57 -5.41 -11.11
C LEU A 190 -7.82 -5.25 -12.45
N THR A 191 -8.60 -5.05 -13.51
CA THR A 191 -8.13 -4.79 -14.87
C THR A 191 -8.01 -3.28 -15.14
N ASP A 192 -7.31 -2.92 -16.22
CA ASP A 192 -7.20 -1.54 -16.72
C ASP A 192 -6.63 -0.50 -15.73
N ILE A 193 -5.37 -0.74 -15.33
CA ILE A 193 -4.61 0.17 -14.47
C ILE A 193 -3.65 1.04 -15.30
N LEU A 194 -3.82 2.35 -15.25
CA LEU A 194 -2.84 3.30 -15.73
C LEU A 194 -1.64 3.33 -14.76
N ASN A 195 -0.53 2.74 -15.21
CA ASN A 195 0.70 2.58 -14.44
C ASN A 195 1.64 3.80 -14.58
N PHE A 196 2.63 3.89 -13.70
CA PHE A 196 3.69 4.91 -13.80
C PHE A 196 4.40 4.87 -15.15
N GLY A 197 4.74 6.05 -15.67
CA GLY A 197 5.46 6.20 -16.95
C GLY A 197 4.63 5.86 -18.19
N LYS A 198 3.39 5.38 -18.05
CA LYS A 198 2.47 5.19 -19.17
C LYS A 198 1.66 6.47 -19.38
N TYR A 199 1.69 6.99 -20.59
CA TYR A 199 0.79 8.05 -21.01
C TYR A 199 -0.50 7.44 -21.57
N PRO A 200 -1.67 8.06 -21.34
CA PRO A 200 -2.86 7.74 -22.10
C PRO A 200 -2.52 7.90 -23.58
N THR A 201 -2.83 6.89 -24.39
CA THR A 201 -2.48 6.92 -25.81
C THR A 201 -3.13 8.15 -26.44
N LEU A 202 -2.31 9.10 -26.88
CA LEU A 202 -2.77 10.13 -27.83
C LEU A 202 -3.23 9.36 -29.05
N ARG A 203 -4.55 9.20 -29.25
CA ARG A 203 -5.06 8.78 -30.55
C ARG A 203 -4.50 9.77 -31.56
N SER A 204 -3.61 9.31 -32.44
CA SER A 204 -3.34 10.00 -33.69
C SER A 204 -4.71 10.19 -34.35
N LYS A 205 -5.11 11.45 -34.51
CA LYS A 205 -6.31 11.76 -35.31
C LYS A 205 -6.14 11.10 -36.68
N PRO A 206 -7.15 10.38 -37.20
CA PRO A 206 -7.17 10.05 -38.62
C PRO A 206 -7.22 11.32 -39.48
#